data_AF-X1IZL8-F1
#
_entry.id   AF-X1IZL8-F1
#
_cell.length_a   1.000
_cell.length_b   1.000
_cell.length_c   1.000
_cell.angle_alpha   90.00
_cell.angle_beta   90.00
_cell.angle_gamma   90.00
#
_symmetry.space_group_name_H-M   'P 1'
#
loop_
_entity.id
_entity.type
_entity.pdbx_description
1 polymer ?
#
loop_
_entity_poly.entity_id
_entity_poly.type
_entity_poly.pdbx_seq_one_letter_code
_entity_poly.pdbx_strand_id
1 'polypeptide(L)'
;SGRIRPSTVLTYLFEQDRIDAAIVSEYDENFKPVPKIIYDKKDLLKSAGTRYSISSNILPLKDFNKISQEIMNKKDILNIEDLSIAFVGTPCQCRAIRKMQHLSISPIYSIRFVIGLFCFENFDYDKLFEIIEKETKLVPANVLKAQIKKNFFVTSRENKVFEVDIKKLDEAVRDHCHECDEFTGRFSDFSVGASGAPEGYSIIIIRTNEGQNLINSLLSEGFIDKYNIPAKEISEWKTKKINWFRKMTSLKTKKGKLGEKNEK
;
A
#
# COMPACT_ATOMS: atom_id res chain seq x y z
N SER A 1 0.41 8.51 -17.53
CA SER A 1 1.44 7.57 -18.02
C SER A 1 2.69 7.66 -17.14
N GLY A 2 3.40 6.55 -16.91
CA GLY A 2 4.71 6.49 -16.22
C GLY A 2 4.74 5.98 -14.75
N ARG A 3 3.79 6.36 -13.88
CA ARG A 3 3.80 5.86 -12.47
C ARG A 3 3.10 4.51 -12.36
N ILE A 4 3.88 3.44 -12.13
CA ILE A 4 3.29 2.19 -11.63
C ILE A 4 2.64 2.46 -10.27
N ARG A 5 1.36 2.09 -10.18
CA ARG A 5 0.58 2.07 -8.94
C ARG A 5 0.05 0.66 -8.76
N PRO A 6 -0.30 0.25 -7.52
CA PRO A 6 -1.03 -1.00 -7.31
C PRO A 6 -2.25 -1.12 -8.22
N SER A 7 -2.96 0.00 -8.47
CA SER A 7 -4.08 0.03 -9.41
C SER A 7 -3.72 -0.41 -10.83
N THR A 8 -2.56 0.00 -11.36
CA THR A 8 -2.11 -0.43 -12.71
C THR A 8 -1.87 -1.94 -12.76
N VAL A 9 -1.29 -2.50 -11.70
CA VAL A 9 -1.05 -3.95 -11.61
C VAL A 9 -2.35 -4.71 -11.50
N LEU A 10 -3.29 -4.23 -10.67
CA LEU A 10 -4.60 -4.86 -10.54
C LEU A 10 -5.43 -4.74 -11.82
N THR A 11 -5.37 -3.62 -12.55
CA THR A 11 -6.01 -3.49 -13.86
C THR A 11 -5.52 -4.59 -14.80
N TYR A 12 -4.21 -4.75 -14.92
CA TYR A 12 -3.61 -5.82 -15.73
C TYR A 12 -4.08 -7.21 -15.28
N LEU A 13 -4.02 -7.50 -13.97
CA LEU A 13 -4.42 -8.82 -13.45
C LEU A 13 -5.89 -9.13 -13.72
N PHE A 14 -6.79 -8.15 -13.63
CA PHE A 14 -8.20 -8.31 -14.00
C PHE A 14 -8.39 -8.44 -15.52
N GLU A 15 -7.66 -7.69 -16.34
CA GLU A 15 -7.78 -7.76 -17.81
C GLU A 15 -7.27 -9.07 -18.40
N GLN A 16 -6.35 -9.73 -17.71
CA GLN A 16 -5.78 -11.02 -18.10
C GLN A 16 -6.44 -12.21 -17.37
N ASP A 17 -7.56 -11.98 -16.66
CA ASP A 17 -8.28 -12.98 -15.85
C ASP A 17 -7.35 -13.78 -14.92
N ARG A 18 -6.32 -13.12 -14.37
CA ARG A 18 -5.34 -13.75 -13.44
C ARG A 18 -5.78 -13.69 -11.98
N ILE A 19 -6.80 -12.89 -11.68
CA ILE A 19 -7.43 -12.76 -10.37
C ILE A 19 -8.94 -12.60 -10.54
N ASP A 20 -9.68 -13.11 -9.56
CA ASP A 20 -11.14 -12.98 -9.46
C ASP A 20 -11.55 -11.83 -8.56
N ALA A 21 -10.69 -11.50 -7.60
CA ALA A 21 -10.89 -10.40 -6.67
C ALA A 21 -9.57 -9.77 -6.23
N ALA A 22 -9.67 -8.53 -5.74
CA ALA A 22 -8.58 -7.88 -5.05
C ALA A 22 -9.04 -7.29 -3.72
N ILE A 23 -8.19 -7.44 -2.70
CA ILE A 23 -8.36 -6.80 -1.40
C ILE A 23 -7.53 -5.53 -1.39
N VAL A 24 -8.24 -4.41 -1.30
CA VAL A 24 -7.73 -3.04 -1.44
C VAL A 24 -8.29 -2.16 -0.31
N SER A 25 -7.98 -0.87 -0.35
CA SER A 25 -8.53 0.12 0.57
C SER A 25 -9.18 1.27 -0.20
N GLU A 26 -10.34 1.69 0.25
CA GLU A 26 -11.08 2.86 -0.24
C GLU A 26 -11.17 3.92 0.86
N TYR A 27 -11.60 5.12 0.50
CA TYR A 27 -12.03 6.11 1.47
C TYR A 27 -13.56 6.07 1.56
N ASP A 28 -14.11 6.15 2.76
CA ASP A 28 -15.51 6.49 2.96
C ASP A 28 -15.76 8.00 2.72
N GLU A 29 -17.00 8.43 2.95
CA GLU A 29 -17.43 9.83 2.80
C GLU A 29 -16.65 10.81 3.71
N ASN A 30 -16.08 10.33 4.82
CA ASN A 30 -15.33 11.10 5.80
C ASN A 30 -13.81 10.93 5.61
N PHE A 31 -13.36 10.50 4.43
CA PHE A 31 -11.93 10.28 4.14
C PHE A 31 -11.28 9.28 5.11
N LYS A 32 -12.07 8.37 5.70
CA LYS A 32 -11.57 7.27 6.53
C LYS A 32 -11.24 6.07 5.64
N PRO A 33 -10.02 5.53 5.72
CA PRO A 33 -9.66 4.33 5.00
C PRO A 33 -10.48 3.13 5.47
N VAL A 34 -11.14 2.44 4.54
CA VAL A 34 -11.89 1.22 4.80
C VAL A 34 -11.41 0.10 3.88
N PRO A 35 -11.33 -1.15 4.36
CA PRO A 35 -10.95 -2.27 3.53
C PRO A 35 -12.09 -2.59 2.55
N LYS A 36 -11.74 -2.93 1.31
CA LYS A 36 -12.71 -3.26 0.27
C LYS A 36 -12.25 -4.48 -0.52
N ILE A 37 -13.20 -5.33 -0.88
CA ILE A 37 -13.01 -6.36 -1.89
C ILE A 37 -13.65 -5.87 -3.18
N ILE A 38 -12.88 -5.89 -4.25
CA ILE A 38 -13.30 -5.49 -5.59
C ILE A 38 -13.18 -6.70 -6.53
N TYR A 39 -14.04 -6.72 -7.55
CA TYR A 39 -14.18 -7.86 -8.48
C TYR A 39 -13.95 -7.48 -9.95
N ASP A 40 -13.78 -6.17 -10.20
CA ASP A 40 -13.61 -5.62 -11.54
C ASP A 40 -12.70 -4.38 -11.48
N LYS A 41 -11.96 -4.15 -12.55
CA LYS A 41 -11.08 -2.98 -12.72
C LYS A 41 -11.83 -1.65 -12.60
N LYS A 42 -13.13 -1.58 -12.88
CA LYS A 42 -13.96 -0.36 -12.76
C LYS A 42 -13.97 0.21 -11.35
N ASP A 43 -13.86 -0.64 -10.32
CA ASP A 43 -13.86 -0.21 -8.92
C ASP A 43 -12.48 0.32 -8.46
N LEU A 44 -11.41 0.08 -9.22
CA LEU A 44 -10.05 0.50 -8.85
C LEU A 44 -9.88 2.02 -8.73
N LEU A 45 -10.70 2.81 -9.43
CA LEU A 45 -10.64 4.26 -9.39
C LEU A 45 -10.92 4.79 -7.97
N LYS A 46 -11.85 4.18 -7.25
CA LYS A 46 -12.21 4.53 -5.86
C LYS A 46 -11.09 4.13 -4.87
N SER A 47 -10.36 3.09 -5.23
CA SER A 47 -9.22 2.58 -4.46
C SER A 47 -7.91 3.33 -4.72
N ALA A 48 -7.91 4.37 -5.57
CA ALA A 48 -6.72 5.14 -5.86
C ALA A 48 -6.29 6.06 -4.69
N GLY A 49 -5.01 6.42 -4.67
CA GLY A 49 -4.43 7.33 -3.67
C GLY A 49 -3.86 6.62 -2.45
N THR A 50 -3.01 7.31 -1.70
CA THR A 50 -2.40 6.79 -0.47
C THR A 50 -3.38 6.93 0.69
N ARG A 51 -3.38 5.95 1.60
CA ARG A 51 -4.11 6.00 2.88
C ARG A 51 -3.13 6.36 3.98
N TYR A 52 -3.42 7.42 4.73
CA TYR A 52 -2.59 7.89 5.86
C TYR A 52 -3.23 7.58 7.21
N SER A 53 -4.27 6.76 7.26
CA SER A 53 -4.71 6.13 8.50
C SER A 53 -5.05 4.67 8.25
N ILE A 54 -5.57 3.99 9.27
CA ILE A 54 -5.69 2.53 9.26
C ILE A 54 -6.80 2.09 8.32
N SER A 55 -6.43 1.32 7.29
CA SER A 55 -7.34 0.38 6.64
C SER A 55 -6.88 -1.03 6.95
N SER A 56 -7.65 -1.76 7.76
CA SER A 56 -7.31 -3.14 8.13
C SER A 56 -7.76 -4.10 7.02
N ASN A 57 -6.98 -4.15 5.94
CA ASN A 57 -7.28 -4.98 4.74
C ASN A 57 -7.35 -6.49 5.04
N ILE A 58 -6.91 -6.94 6.21
CA ILE A 58 -7.04 -8.33 6.65
C ILE A 58 -8.45 -8.62 7.19
N LEU A 59 -9.18 -7.63 7.69
CA LEU A 59 -10.50 -7.84 8.32
C LEU A 59 -11.50 -8.56 7.42
N PRO A 60 -11.63 -8.23 6.11
CA PRO A 60 -12.54 -8.96 5.24
C PRO A 60 -12.26 -10.47 5.18
N LEU A 61 -11.03 -10.92 5.46
CA LEU A 61 -10.71 -12.35 5.48
C LEU A 61 -11.38 -13.11 6.63
N LYS A 62 -11.91 -12.44 7.65
CA LYS A 62 -12.67 -13.09 8.73
C LYS A 62 -13.95 -13.75 8.19
N ASP A 63 -14.60 -13.09 7.26
CA ASP A 63 -15.86 -13.54 6.65
C ASP A 63 -15.61 -14.19 5.29
N PHE A 64 -14.41 -14.76 5.08
CA PHE A 64 -13.97 -15.23 3.78
C PHE A 64 -14.90 -16.26 3.15
N ASN A 65 -15.46 -17.19 3.93
CA ASN A 65 -16.37 -18.20 3.40
C ASN A 65 -17.60 -17.58 2.72
N LYS A 66 -18.10 -16.45 3.23
CA LYS A 66 -19.22 -15.74 2.61
C LYS A 66 -18.76 -15.04 1.33
N ILE A 67 -17.63 -14.36 1.41
CA ILE A 67 -17.03 -13.64 0.28
C ILE A 67 -16.67 -14.59 -0.87
N SER A 68 -16.09 -15.75 -0.58
CA SER A 68 -15.71 -16.73 -1.59
C SER A 68 -16.93 -17.26 -2.32
N GLN A 69 -18.01 -17.59 -1.60
CA GLN A 69 -19.28 -18.00 -2.21
C GLN A 69 -19.87 -16.91 -3.11
N GLU A 70 -19.83 -15.64 -2.68
CA GLU A 70 -20.27 -14.51 -3.52
C GLU A 70 -19.44 -14.38 -4.80
N ILE A 71 -18.12 -14.62 -4.73
CA ILE A 71 -17.25 -14.58 -5.91
C ILE A 71 -17.52 -15.76 -6.83
N MET A 72 -17.54 -16.97 -6.27
CA MET A 72 -17.75 -18.22 -6.99
C MET A 72 -19.06 -18.20 -7.78
N ASN A 73 -20.15 -17.73 -7.15
CA ASN A 73 -21.46 -17.59 -7.82
C ASN A 73 -21.45 -16.56 -8.95
N LYS A 74 -20.63 -15.50 -8.86
CA LYS A 74 -20.55 -14.45 -9.89
C LYS A 74 -19.63 -14.84 -11.06
N LYS A 75 -18.66 -15.72 -10.82
CA LYS A 75 -17.55 -16.02 -11.74
C LYS A 75 -17.53 -17.47 -12.23
N ASP A 76 -18.54 -18.26 -11.88
CA ASP A 76 -18.69 -19.68 -12.23
C ASP A 76 -17.48 -20.53 -11.79
N ILE A 77 -16.97 -20.26 -10.59
CA ILE A 77 -15.84 -20.98 -10.00
C ILE A 77 -16.37 -22.13 -9.14
N LEU A 78 -15.92 -23.36 -9.41
CA LEU A 78 -16.44 -24.56 -8.78
C LEU A 78 -15.82 -24.84 -7.40
N ASN A 79 -14.52 -24.57 -7.22
CA ASN A 79 -13.81 -24.85 -5.97
C ASN A 79 -13.17 -23.59 -5.39
N ILE A 80 -13.10 -23.51 -4.06
CA ILE A 80 -12.51 -22.36 -3.36
C ILE A 80 -10.99 -22.26 -3.58
N GLU A 81 -10.35 -23.38 -3.91
CA GLU A 81 -8.93 -23.46 -4.25
C GLU A 81 -8.61 -22.85 -5.62
N ASP A 82 -9.60 -22.78 -6.51
CA ASP A 82 -9.46 -22.18 -7.84
C ASP A 82 -9.56 -20.64 -7.78
N LEU A 83 -10.00 -20.09 -6.63
CA LEU A 83 -10.15 -18.66 -6.42
C LEU A 83 -8.79 -17.96 -6.31
N SER A 84 -8.55 -16.97 -7.16
CA SER A 84 -7.30 -16.20 -7.20
C SER A 84 -7.52 -14.76 -6.73
N ILE A 85 -6.88 -14.38 -5.62
CA ILE A 85 -7.03 -13.07 -4.98
C ILE A 85 -5.70 -12.34 -4.93
N ALA A 86 -5.71 -11.07 -5.35
CA ALA A 86 -4.63 -10.15 -5.07
C ALA A 86 -4.85 -9.41 -3.74
N PHE A 87 -3.83 -9.34 -2.90
CA PHE A 87 -3.82 -8.58 -1.66
C PHE A 87 -2.89 -7.37 -1.78
N VAL A 88 -3.41 -6.15 -1.60
CA VAL A 88 -2.61 -4.94 -1.49
C VAL A 88 -2.55 -4.49 -0.04
N GLY A 89 -1.34 -4.33 0.50
CA GLY A 89 -1.20 -3.95 1.90
C GLY A 89 0.12 -3.27 2.26
N THR A 90 0.13 -2.67 3.44
CA THR A 90 1.35 -2.13 4.06
C THR A 90 2.22 -3.27 4.60
N PRO A 91 3.49 -3.01 4.96
CA PRO A 91 4.42 -4.08 5.31
C PRO A 91 4.00 -4.97 6.48
N CYS A 92 3.34 -4.42 7.51
CA CYS A 92 2.81 -5.21 8.62
C CYS A 92 1.68 -6.13 8.18
N GLN A 93 0.85 -5.69 7.23
CA GLN A 93 -0.24 -6.50 6.67
C GLN A 93 0.31 -7.62 5.77
N CYS A 94 1.27 -7.32 4.90
CA CYS A 94 1.95 -8.36 4.10
C CYS A 94 2.63 -9.41 5.00
N ARG A 95 3.24 -8.97 6.12
CA ARG A 95 3.83 -9.89 7.12
C ARG A 95 2.76 -10.81 7.71
N ALA A 96 1.61 -10.26 8.10
CA ALA A 96 0.51 -11.05 8.64
C ALA A 96 -0.03 -12.06 7.62
N ILE A 97 -0.23 -11.67 6.35
CA ILE A 97 -0.61 -12.60 5.27
C ILE A 97 0.42 -13.71 5.14
N ARG A 98 1.73 -13.41 5.00
CA ARG A 98 2.75 -14.46 4.89
C ARG A 98 2.84 -15.35 6.13
N LYS A 99 2.60 -14.81 7.32
CA LYS A 99 2.52 -15.61 8.55
C LYS A 99 1.33 -16.58 8.49
N MET A 100 0.16 -16.12 8.03
CA MET A 100 -0.99 -17.00 7.81
C MET A 100 -0.66 -18.09 6.79
N GLN A 101 0.01 -17.75 5.68
CA GLN A 101 0.46 -18.73 4.67
C GLN A 101 1.39 -19.79 5.27
N HIS A 102 2.39 -19.35 6.04
CA HIS A 102 3.35 -20.23 6.70
C HIS A 102 2.68 -21.18 7.71
N LEU A 103 1.63 -20.71 8.39
CA LEU A 103 0.86 -21.49 9.37
C LEU A 103 -0.34 -22.23 8.74
N SER A 104 -0.54 -22.14 7.42
CA SER A 104 -1.66 -22.75 6.70
C SER A 104 -3.05 -22.36 7.25
N ILE A 105 -3.21 -21.12 7.71
CA ILE A 105 -4.47 -20.62 8.29
C ILE A 105 -5.40 -20.09 7.20
N SER A 106 -6.44 -20.84 6.82
CA SER A 106 -7.44 -20.41 5.82
C SER A 106 -7.87 -18.94 6.01
N PRO A 107 -7.94 -18.13 4.93
CA PRO A 107 -8.03 -18.52 3.52
C PRO A 107 -6.75 -18.29 2.69
N ILE A 108 -5.57 -18.66 3.21
CA ILE A 108 -4.29 -18.39 2.54
C ILE A 108 -4.28 -18.84 1.08
N TYR A 109 -4.88 -20.01 0.78
CA TYR A 109 -4.72 -20.70 -0.48
C TYR A 109 -5.24 -19.90 -1.68
N SER A 110 -6.27 -19.09 -1.45
CA SER A 110 -6.83 -18.21 -2.48
C SER A 110 -6.03 -16.92 -2.69
N ILE A 111 -5.08 -16.56 -1.81
CA ILE A 111 -4.26 -15.35 -1.95
C ILE A 111 -3.07 -15.64 -2.86
N ARG A 112 -3.23 -15.36 -4.16
CA ARG A 112 -2.24 -15.63 -5.22
C ARG A 112 -1.13 -14.58 -5.29
N PHE A 113 -1.47 -13.30 -5.13
CA PHE A 113 -0.53 -12.18 -5.23
C PHE A 113 -0.55 -11.32 -3.97
N VAL A 114 0.61 -11.04 -3.38
CA VAL A 114 0.79 -10.11 -2.26
C VAL A 114 1.58 -8.90 -2.75
N ILE A 115 0.90 -7.78 -2.95
CA ILE A 115 1.46 -6.52 -3.42
C ILE A 115 1.73 -5.61 -2.22
N GLY A 116 3.01 -5.36 -1.95
CA GLY A 116 3.45 -4.53 -0.82
C GLY A 116 3.50 -3.05 -1.15
N LEU A 117 3.15 -2.21 -0.19
CA LEU A 117 3.37 -0.77 -0.25
C LEU A 117 4.57 -0.36 0.61
N PHE A 118 5.32 0.65 0.17
CA PHE A 118 6.27 1.29 1.08
C PHE A 118 5.49 2.06 2.16
N CYS A 119 5.90 1.90 3.42
CA CYS A 119 5.22 2.53 4.55
C CYS A 119 6.24 2.93 5.62
N PHE A 120 6.34 4.23 5.88
CA PHE A 120 7.17 4.73 6.97
C PHE A 120 6.38 4.72 8.27
N GLU A 121 5.25 5.41 8.31
CA GLU A 121 4.34 5.48 9.46
C GLU A 121 2.91 5.48 8.96
N ASN A 122 1.98 5.16 9.86
CA ASN A 122 0.56 5.31 9.63
C ASN A 122 -0.07 5.97 10.86
N PHE A 123 -1.13 6.75 10.66
CA PHE A 123 -1.69 7.60 11.71
C PHE A 123 -2.98 7.00 12.27
N ASP A 124 -3.27 7.34 13.52
CA ASP A 124 -4.61 7.22 14.08
C ASP A 124 -5.54 8.22 13.37
N TYR A 125 -6.71 7.77 12.92
CA TYR A 125 -7.60 8.60 12.09
C TYR A 125 -8.13 9.81 12.85
N ASP A 126 -8.60 9.59 14.09
CA ASP A 126 -9.26 10.63 14.87
C ASP A 126 -8.23 11.70 15.27
N LYS A 127 -7.06 11.29 15.78
CA LYS A 127 -5.97 12.22 16.10
C LYS A 127 -5.44 12.97 14.87
N LEU A 128 -5.26 12.26 13.74
CA LEU A 128 -4.79 12.91 12.50
C LEU A 128 -5.75 14.03 12.11
N PHE A 129 -7.05 13.75 12.07
CA PHE A 129 -8.02 14.73 11.59
C PHE A 129 -8.32 15.83 12.60
N GLU A 130 -8.19 15.57 13.90
CA GLU A 130 -8.20 16.63 14.92
C GLU A 130 -7.10 17.67 14.66
N ILE A 131 -5.87 17.21 14.39
CA ILE A 131 -4.74 18.11 14.09
C ILE A 131 -4.95 18.84 12.77
N ILE A 132 -5.38 18.13 11.71
CA ILE A 132 -5.64 18.74 10.41
C ILE A 132 -6.72 19.82 10.53
N GLU A 133 -7.83 19.53 11.22
CA GLU A 133 -8.91 20.50 11.39
C GLU A 133 -8.48 21.70 12.24
N LYS A 134 -7.70 21.48 13.31
CA LYS A 134 -7.13 22.55 14.11
C LYS A 134 -6.26 23.52 13.29
N GLU A 135 -5.40 22.96 12.42
CA GLU A 135 -4.43 23.71 11.62
C GLU A 135 -5.04 24.35 10.37
N THR A 136 -6.09 23.76 9.79
CA THR A 136 -6.58 24.14 8.45
C THR A 136 -8.06 24.50 8.39
N LYS A 137 -8.83 24.20 9.45
CA LYS A 137 -10.30 24.24 9.51
C LYS A 137 -10.98 23.33 8.47
N LEU A 138 -10.24 22.40 7.87
CA LEU A 138 -10.77 21.44 6.90
C LEU A 138 -11.24 20.17 7.60
N VAL A 139 -12.54 19.94 7.57
CA VAL A 139 -13.16 18.70 8.07
C VAL A 139 -12.93 17.54 7.10
N PRO A 140 -12.89 16.28 7.58
CA PRO A 140 -12.55 15.10 6.77
C PRO A 140 -13.44 14.93 5.53
N ALA A 141 -14.74 15.16 5.66
CA ALA A 141 -15.71 15.05 4.55
C ALA A 141 -15.39 15.97 3.35
N ASN A 142 -14.71 17.08 3.60
CA ASN A 142 -14.33 18.06 2.57
C ASN A 142 -12.95 17.81 1.97
N VAL A 143 -12.27 16.73 2.37
CA VAL A 143 -10.97 16.34 1.81
C VAL A 143 -11.15 15.60 0.50
N LEU A 144 -10.41 16.02 -0.52
CA LEU A 144 -10.31 15.35 -1.81
C LEU A 144 -9.08 14.44 -1.88
N LYS A 145 -7.95 14.89 -1.32
CA LYS A 145 -6.67 14.18 -1.43
C LYS A 145 -5.73 14.56 -0.29
N ALA A 146 -4.93 13.60 0.16
CA ALA A 146 -3.81 13.83 1.05
C ALA A 146 -2.51 13.29 0.43
N GLN A 147 -1.38 13.90 0.75
CA GLN A 147 -0.06 13.44 0.32
C GLN A 147 1.05 13.87 1.28
N ILE A 148 2.02 12.98 1.52
CA ILE A 148 3.25 13.28 2.26
C ILE A 148 4.39 13.49 1.26
N LYS A 149 5.05 14.65 1.37
CA LYS A 149 6.33 14.94 0.71
C LYS A 149 7.36 15.32 1.80
N LYS A 150 7.75 16.60 1.87
CA LYS A 150 8.49 17.18 3.00
C LYS A 150 7.58 17.40 4.21
N ASN A 151 6.37 17.92 3.94
CA ASN A 151 5.29 18.15 4.88
C ASN A 151 4.05 17.34 4.49
N PHE A 152 2.99 17.44 5.29
CA PHE A 152 1.69 16.84 5.00
C PHE A 152 0.82 17.84 4.23
N PHE A 153 0.32 17.44 3.06
CA PHE A 153 -0.52 18.29 2.23
C PHE A 153 -1.92 17.70 2.11
N VAL A 154 -2.93 18.54 2.32
CA VAL A 154 -4.34 18.18 2.16
C VAL A 154 -4.97 19.09 1.11
N THR A 155 -5.64 18.51 0.14
CA THR A 155 -6.39 19.22 -0.89
C THR A 155 -7.87 19.05 -0.59
N SER A 156 -8.59 20.15 -0.46
CA SER A 156 -10.05 20.17 -0.30
C SER A 156 -10.77 19.85 -1.62
N ARG A 157 -12.06 19.52 -1.54
CA ARG A 157 -12.95 19.34 -2.72
C ARG A 157 -13.09 20.61 -3.56
N GLU A 158 -12.84 21.79 -2.97
CA GLU A 158 -12.78 23.08 -3.66
C GLU A 158 -11.40 23.37 -4.28
N ASN A 159 -10.51 22.36 -4.32
CA ASN A 159 -9.14 22.45 -4.85
C ASN A 159 -8.19 23.38 -4.07
N LYS A 160 -8.57 23.89 -2.90
CA LYS A 160 -7.64 24.60 -2.01
C LYS A 160 -6.66 23.61 -1.37
N VAL A 161 -5.38 23.93 -1.40
CA VAL A 161 -4.29 23.13 -0.83
C VAL A 161 -3.84 23.73 0.48
N PHE A 162 -3.74 22.89 1.51
CA PHE A 162 -3.22 23.22 2.83
C PHE A 162 -1.93 22.43 3.09
N GLU A 163 -0.99 23.05 3.78
CA GLU A 163 0.28 22.45 4.19
C GLU A 163 0.35 22.45 5.72
N VAL A 164 0.63 21.28 6.29
CA VAL A 164 0.79 21.06 7.72
C VAL A 164 2.18 20.50 7.97
N ASP A 165 2.91 21.09 8.92
CA ASP A 165 4.23 20.58 9.33
C ASP A 165 4.09 19.13 9.80
N ILE A 166 4.86 18.23 9.17
CA ILE A 166 4.79 16.81 9.45
C ILE A 166 5.14 16.47 10.90
N LYS A 167 5.95 17.29 11.58
CA LYS A 167 6.31 17.09 12.99
C LYS A 167 5.10 17.23 13.92
N LYS A 168 4.11 18.05 13.56
CA LYS A 168 2.88 18.18 14.36
C LYS A 168 2.08 16.87 14.35
N LEU A 169 2.26 16.04 13.33
CA LEU A 169 1.55 14.77 13.22
C LEU A 169 2.20 13.64 14.01
N ASP A 170 3.36 13.85 14.65
CA ASP A 170 4.05 12.81 15.43
C ASP A 170 3.13 12.25 16.53
N GLU A 171 2.27 13.06 17.14
CA GLU A 171 1.30 12.63 18.18
C GLU A 171 0.14 11.77 17.63
N ALA A 172 -0.13 11.87 16.32
CA ALA A 172 -1.11 11.06 15.62
C ALA A 172 -0.50 9.78 15.05
N VAL A 173 0.82 9.59 15.07
CA VAL A 173 1.44 8.34 14.64
C VAL A 173 0.96 7.22 15.55
N ARG A 174 0.61 6.06 14.96
CA ARG A 174 0.25 4.89 15.75
C ARG A 174 1.44 4.36 16.53
N ASP A 175 1.21 4.04 17.80
CA ASP A 175 2.24 3.51 18.71
C ASP A 175 3.00 2.32 18.10
N HIS A 176 2.26 1.35 17.52
CA HIS A 176 2.84 0.16 16.88
C HIS A 176 3.74 0.48 15.65
N CYS A 177 3.64 1.67 15.06
CA CYS A 177 4.54 2.09 13.99
C CYS A 177 5.94 2.46 14.52
N HIS A 178 6.06 2.85 15.79
CA HIS A 178 7.34 3.17 16.41
C HIS A 178 8.20 1.92 16.56
N GLU A 179 7.61 0.77 16.86
CA GLU A 179 8.33 -0.51 16.99
C GLU A 179 8.53 -1.25 15.65
N CYS A 180 7.90 -0.76 14.57
CA CYS A 180 7.91 -1.45 13.29
C CYS A 180 9.27 -1.32 12.59
N ASP A 181 9.89 -2.45 12.27
CA ASP A 181 11.22 -2.54 11.67
C ASP A 181 11.22 -2.60 10.13
N GLU A 182 10.08 -2.31 9.50
CA GLU A 182 9.92 -2.51 8.06
C GLU A 182 9.39 -1.27 7.32
N PHE A 183 10.05 -0.99 6.19
CA PHE A 183 9.71 0.12 5.30
C PHE A 183 9.25 -0.34 3.91
N THR A 184 9.93 -1.33 3.34
CA THR A 184 9.82 -1.73 1.92
C THR A 184 8.89 -2.91 1.66
N GLY A 185 8.21 -3.45 2.67
CA GLY A 185 7.32 -4.60 2.48
C GLY A 185 8.07 -5.89 2.14
N ARG A 186 9.01 -6.34 2.99
CA ARG A 186 9.82 -7.56 2.70
C ARG A 186 9.06 -8.87 2.48
N PHE A 187 7.79 -8.93 2.90
CA PHE A 187 6.95 -10.12 2.83
C PHE A 187 5.95 -10.11 1.65
N SER A 188 6.16 -9.25 0.65
CA SER A 188 5.35 -9.20 -0.57
C SER A 188 6.00 -9.98 -1.73
N ASP A 189 5.24 -10.31 -2.78
CA ASP A 189 5.82 -10.82 -4.04
C ASP A 189 6.68 -9.75 -4.73
N PHE A 190 6.15 -8.53 -4.76
CA PHE A 190 6.88 -7.31 -5.04
C PHE A 190 6.27 -6.18 -4.24
N SER A 191 7.03 -5.10 -4.08
CA SER A 191 6.58 -3.90 -3.36
C SER A 191 6.79 -2.67 -4.20
N VAL A 192 5.93 -1.68 -4.03
CA VAL A 192 5.94 -0.44 -4.81
C VAL A 192 5.85 0.79 -3.91
N GLY A 193 6.62 1.83 -4.22
CA GLY A 193 6.50 3.12 -3.55
C GLY A 193 7.28 4.25 -4.21
N ALA A 194 6.91 5.48 -3.87
CA ALA A 194 7.50 6.68 -4.45
C ALA A 194 8.81 7.13 -3.77
N SER A 195 9.07 6.70 -2.52
CA SER A 195 10.26 7.15 -1.78
C SER A 195 11.55 6.70 -2.47
N GLY A 196 12.40 7.67 -2.77
CA GLY A 196 13.66 7.45 -3.51
C GLY A 196 13.48 7.31 -5.01
N ALA A 197 12.25 7.32 -5.55
CA ALA A 197 12.01 7.27 -6.99
C ALA A 197 12.29 8.63 -7.67
N PRO A 198 12.69 8.66 -8.94
CA PRO A 198 12.64 9.86 -9.77
C PRO A 198 11.22 10.43 -9.82
N GLU A 199 11.11 11.74 -10.06
CA GLU A 199 9.80 12.37 -10.24
C GLU A 199 9.05 11.71 -11.41
N GLY A 200 7.76 11.41 -11.20
CA GLY A 200 6.98 10.74 -12.24
C GLY A 200 7.11 9.22 -12.22
N TYR A 201 7.92 8.64 -11.33
CA TYR A 201 8.13 7.20 -11.23
C TYR A 201 7.82 6.65 -9.83
N SER A 202 7.88 5.33 -9.71
CA SER A 202 7.88 4.60 -8.44
C SER A 202 8.96 3.53 -8.50
N ILE A 203 9.51 3.14 -7.35
CA ILE A 203 10.43 2.02 -7.27
C ILE A 203 9.64 0.75 -7.00
N ILE A 204 9.96 -0.29 -7.77
CA ILE A 204 9.52 -1.66 -7.55
C ILE A 204 10.68 -2.45 -6.95
N ILE A 205 10.43 -3.16 -5.85
CA ILE A 205 11.36 -4.16 -5.32
C ILE A 205 10.69 -5.53 -5.44
N ILE A 206 11.24 -6.36 -6.34
CA ILE A 206 10.77 -7.70 -6.64
C ILE A 206 11.44 -8.69 -5.67
N ARG A 207 10.69 -9.70 -5.19
CA ARG A 207 11.15 -10.64 -4.16
C ARG A 207 10.89 -12.10 -4.50
N THR A 208 9.80 -12.40 -5.18
CA THR A 208 9.42 -13.77 -5.56
C THR A 208 9.42 -13.95 -7.07
N ASN A 209 9.49 -15.21 -7.52
CA ASN A 209 9.39 -15.56 -8.94
C ASN A 209 8.04 -15.10 -9.53
N GLU A 210 6.96 -15.23 -8.76
CA GLU A 210 5.63 -14.72 -9.16
C GLU A 210 5.63 -13.20 -9.37
N GLY A 211 6.24 -12.46 -8.44
CA GLY A 211 6.43 -11.02 -8.59
C GLY A 211 7.27 -10.68 -9.82
N GLN A 212 8.35 -11.42 -10.07
CA GLN A 212 9.22 -11.20 -11.23
C GLN A 212 8.48 -11.43 -12.54
N ASN A 213 7.75 -12.54 -12.65
CA ASN A 213 6.97 -12.89 -13.83
C ASN A 213 5.90 -11.83 -14.11
N LEU A 214 5.16 -11.43 -13.08
CA LEU A 214 4.13 -10.40 -13.21
C LEU A 214 4.69 -9.04 -13.68
N ILE A 215 5.80 -8.58 -13.09
CA ILE A 215 6.43 -7.32 -13.51
C ILE A 215 6.99 -7.41 -14.93
N ASN A 216 7.54 -8.56 -15.34
CA ASN A 216 8.00 -8.77 -16.70
C ASN A 216 6.85 -8.71 -17.71
N SER A 217 5.71 -9.34 -17.40
CA SER A 217 4.52 -9.27 -18.27
C SER A 217 3.99 -7.84 -18.42
N LEU A 218 3.91 -7.09 -17.32
CA LEU A 218 3.51 -5.68 -17.33
C LEU A 218 4.43 -4.82 -18.22
N LEU A 219 5.74 -5.09 -18.22
CA LEU A 219 6.71 -4.41 -19.08
C LEU A 219 6.56 -4.81 -20.55
N SER A 220 6.43 -6.10 -20.85
CA SER A 220 6.33 -6.60 -22.23
C SER A 220 5.03 -6.18 -22.91
N GLU A 221 3.94 -6.07 -22.15
CA GLU A 221 2.63 -5.69 -22.66
C GLU A 221 2.38 -4.17 -22.61
N GLY A 222 3.38 -3.37 -22.19
CA GLY A 222 3.32 -1.91 -22.24
C GLY A 222 2.43 -1.27 -21.16
N PHE A 223 2.07 -1.99 -20.09
CA PHE A 223 1.31 -1.42 -18.97
C PHE A 223 2.15 -0.49 -18.09
N ILE A 224 3.46 -0.70 -18.05
CA ILE A 224 4.42 0.13 -17.30
C ILE A 224 5.68 0.40 -18.10
N ASP A 225 6.28 1.56 -17.85
CA ASP A 225 7.56 1.95 -18.42
C ASP A 225 8.71 1.71 -17.44
N LYS A 226 9.87 1.31 -17.96
CA LYS A 226 11.10 1.23 -17.17
C LYS A 226 11.84 2.55 -17.23
N TYR A 227 12.16 3.11 -16.07
CA TYR A 227 13.06 4.26 -15.99
C TYR A 227 14.44 3.90 -16.57
N ASN A 228 14.85 4.61 -17.63
CA ASN A 228 16.11 4.35 -18.29
C ASN A 228 17.26 5.00 -17.51
N ILE A 229 18.25 4.19 -17.14
CA ILE A 229 19.44 4.63 -16.40
C ILE A 229 20.63 4.35 -17.33
N PRO A 230 21.49 5.33 -17.61
CA PRO A 230 22.68 5.10 -18.42
C PRO A 230 23.49 3.92 -17.90
N ALA A 231 23.92 3.01 -18.77
CA ALA A 231 24.57 1.75 -18.38
C ALA A 231 25.75 1.96 -17.41
N LYS A 232 26.54 3.01 -17.65
CA LYS A 232 27.68 3.44 -16.82
C LYS A 232 27.30 3.85 -15.39
N GLU A 233 26.06 4.28 -15.15
CA GLU A 233 25.57 4.78 -13.86
C GLU A 233 24.76 3.74 -13.07
N ILE A 234 24.44 2.58 -13.66
CA ILE A 234 23.54 1.58 -13.03
C ILE A 234 24.10 1.10 -11.69
N SER A 235 25.40 0.82 -11.60
CA SER A 235 26.02 0.31 -10.37
C SER A 235 25.94 1.32 -9.23
N GLU A 236 26.30 2.57 -9.52
CA GLU A 236 26.24 3.67 -8.55
C GLU A 236 24.78 3.96 -8.15
N TRP A 237 23.86 3.97 -9.12
CA TRP A 237 22.44 4.18 -8.86
C TRP A 237 21.86 3.10 -7.94
N LYS A 238 22.12 1.83 -8.22
CA LYS A 238 21.70 0.70 -7.37
C LYS A 238 22.23 0.87 -5.94
N THR A 239 23.51 1.18 -5.80
CA THR A 239 24.16 1.38 -4.50
C THR A 239 23.51 2.53 -3.72
N LYS A 240 23.29 3.68 -4.38
CA LYS A 240 22.59 4.83 -3.78
C LYS A 240 21.18 4.47 -3.31
N LYS A 241 20.41 3.72 -4.10
CA LYS A 241 19.04 3.31 -3.72
C LYS A 241 19.02 2.29 -2.58
N ILE A 242 19.91 1.30 -2.61
CA ILE A 242 20.03 0.34 -1.51
C ILE A 242 20.38 1.07 -0.20
N ASN A 243 21.34 2.01 -0.23
CA ASN A 243 21.71 2.79 0.93
C ASN A 243 20.57 3.70 1.41
N TRP A 244 19.79 4.28 0.49
CA TRP A 244 18.57 5.02 0.83
C TRP A 244 17.57 4.13 1.59
N PHE A 245 17.28 2.93 1.09
CA PHE A 245 16.35 2.03 1.77
C PHE A 245 16.86 1.53 3.12
N ARG A 246 18.15 1.22 3.23
CA ARG A 246 18.78 0.91 4.53
C ARG A 246 18.65 2.06 5.52
N LYS A 247 18.86 3.30 5.07
CA LYS A 247 18.67 4.49 5.90
C LYS A 247 17.21 4.62 6.36
N MET A 248 16.24 4.47 5.46
CA MET A 248 14.81 4.56 5.80
C MET A 248 14.41 3.49 6.82
N THR A 249 14.82 2.23 6.61
CA THR A 249 14.57 1.15 7.58
C THR A 249 15.24 1.45 8.93
N SER A 250 16.50 1.93 8.93
CA SER A 250 17.21 2.27 10.17
C SER A 250 16.57 3.42 10.95
N LEU A 251 16.08 4.46 10.26
CA LEU A 251 15.38 5.58 10.89
C LEU A 251 14.13 5.10 11.64
N LYS A 252 13.41 4.16 11.04
CA LYS A 252 12.21 3.57 11.64
C LYS A 252 12.53 2.83 12.94
N THR A 253 13.55 1.96 12.92
CA THR A 253 14.01 1.25 14.12
C THR A 253 14.57 2.18 15.20
N LYS A 254 15.22 3.29 14.82
CA LYS A 254 15.76 4.25 15.79
C LYS A 254 14.66 5.09 16.45
N LYS A 255 13.63 5.49 15.71
CA LYS A 255 12.51 6.29 16.24
C LYS A 255 11.76 5.50 17.34
N GLY A 256 11.59 4.19 17.18
CA GLY A 256 11.07 3.30 18.24
C GLY A 256 11.81 3.37 19.56
N LYS A 257 13.15 3.35 19.51
CA LYS A 257 14.01 3.37 20.71
C LYS A 257 14.05 4.71 21.44
N LEU A 258 13.64 5.81 20.79
CA LEU A 258 13.51 7.12 21.44
C LEU A 258 12.18 7.25 22.20
N GLY A 259 11.11 6.58 21.76
CA GLY A 259 9.84 6.51 22.48
C GLY A 259 9.97 5.79 23.82
N GLU A 260 10.62 4.62 23.83
CA GLU A 260 10.86 3.82 25.06
C GLU A 260 11.70 4.54 26.14
N LYS A 261 12.50 5.55 25.77
CA LYS A 261 13.31 6.34 26.72
C LYS A 261 12.55 7.47 27.38
N ASN A 262 11.43 7.91 26.80
CA ASN A 262 10.60 8.97 27.35
C ASN A 262 9.43 8.43 28.20
N GLU A 263 9.25 7.10 28.24
CA GLU A 263 8.23 6.39 29.03
C GLU A 263 8.80 5.64 30.25
N LYS A 264 10.08 5.85 30.59
CA LYS A 264 10.72 5.39 31.83
C LYS A 264 11.14 6.57 32.68
#